data_AF-E7C3F2-F1
#
_entry.id   AF-E7C3F2-F1
#
_cell.length_a   1.000
_cell.length_b   1.000
_cell.length_c   1.000
_cell.angle_alpha   90.00
_cell.angle_beta   90.00
_cell.angle_gamma   90.00
#
_symmetry.space_group_name_H-M   'P 1'
#
loop_
_entity.id
_entity.type
_entity.pdbx_description
1 polymer ?
#
loop_
_entity_poly.entity_id
_entity_poly.type
_entity_poly.pdbx_seq_one_letter_code
_entity_poly.pdbx_strand_id
1 'polypeptide(L)' 'MGMGLLALTLVVLSIVYVYLWITQLVQLMVFRDNDFPGRNDKTLWLIIYIVFIPLAPFIFMWWKSVYLHVQKMERNG' A
#
# COMPACT_ATOMS: atom_id res chain seq x y z
N MET A 1 -24.76 -25.55 7.53
CA MET A 1 -23.85 -25.48 6.36
C MET A 1 -23.34 -24.06 6.06
N GLY A 2 -24.08 -22.97 6.34
CA GLY A 2 -23.62 -21.61 6.00
C GLY A 2 -22.42 -21.05 6.80
N MET A 3 -22.26 -21.40 8.08
CA MET A 3 -21.19 -20.84 8.93
C MET A 3 -19.78 -21.25 8.52
N GLY A 4 -19.61 -22.48 7.98
CA GLY A 4 -18.31 -22.96 7.50
C GLY A 4 -17.84 -22.23 6.23
N LEU A 5 -18.77 -21.92 5.33
CA LEU A 5 -18.48 -21.17 4.10
C LEU A 5 -18.09 -19.72 4.41
N LEU A 6 -18.83 -19.06 5.31
CA LEU A 6 -18.51 -17.70 5.76
C LEU A 6 -17.13 -17.63 6.43
N ALA A 7 -16.80 -18.57 7.31
CA ALA A 7 -15.50 -18.63 7.96
C ALA A 7 -14.37 -18.82 6.93
N LEU A 8 -14.57 -19.69 5.94
CA LEU A 8 -13.59 -19.94 4.89
C LEU A 8 -13.40 -18.71 4.00
N THR A 9 -14.47 -18.01 3.64
CA THR A 9 -14.40 -16.73 2.92
C THR A 9 -13.64 -15.66 3.71
N LEU A 10 -13.90 -15.51 5.01
CA LEU A 10 -13.19 -14.55 5.86
C LEU A 10 -11.70 -14.89 5.99
N VAL A 11 -11.35 -16.16 6.09
CA VAL A 11 -9.95 -16.61 6.11
C VAL A 11 -9.25 -16.27 4.80
N VAL A 12 -9.87 -16.57 3.65
CA VAL A 12 -9.31 -16.24 2.33
C VAL A 12 -9.13 -14.73 2.17
N LEU A 13 -10.14 -13.94 2.53
CA LEU A 13 -10.05 -12.47 2.48
C LEU A 13 -8.94 -11.94 3.38
N SER A 14 -8.77 -12.52 4.57
CA SER A 14 -7.71 -12.13 5.50
C SER A 14 -6.33 -12.44 4.93
N ILE A 15 -6.14 -13.61 4.31
CA ILE A 15 -4.87 -13.98 3.66
C ILE A 15 -4.56 -13.04 2.49
N VAL A 16 -5.54 -12.78 1.62
CA VAL A 16 -5.38 -11.84 0.50
C VAL A 16 -5.04 -10.45 1.01
N TYR A 17 -5.72 -9.99 2.06
CA TYR A 17 -5.46 -8.70 2.68
C TYR A 17 -4.03 -8.61 3.25
N VAL A 18 -3.58 -9.62 4.01
CA VAL A 18 -2.21 -9.65 4.55
C VAL A 18 -1.16 -9.68 3.43
N TYR A 19 -1.41 -10.44 2.37
CA TYR A 19 -0.55 -10.44 1.19
C TYR A 19 -0.47 -9.06 0.53
N LEU A 20 -1.60 -8.38 0.32
CA LEU A 20 -1.64 -7.01 -0.19
C LEU A 20 -0.89 -6.04 0.73
N TRP A 21 -1.08 -6.17 2.05
CA TRP A 21 -0.43 -5.31 3.02
C TRP A 21 1.10 -5.45 2.98
N ILE A 22 1.61 -6.68 2.99
CA ILE A 22 3.05 -6.97 2.93
C ILE A 22 3.64 -6.49 1.59
N THR A 23 2.97 -6.77 0.47
CA THR A 23 3.48 -6.36 -0.85
C THR A 23 3.57 -4.83 -0.99
N GLN A 24 2.58 -4.09 -0.50
CA GLN A 24 2.64 -2.63 -0.51
C GLN A 24 3.69 -2.08 0.47
N LEU A 25 3.88 -2.71 1.63
CA LEU A 25 4.95 -2.34 2.57
C LEU A 25 6.34 -2.58 1.97
N VAL A 26 6.56 -3.70 1.29
CA VAL A 26 7.83 -3.97 0.60
C VAL A 26 8.08 -2.93 -0.49
N GLN A 27 7.05 -2.56 -1.25
CA GLN A 27 7.18 -1.50 -2.25
C GLN A 27 7.56 -0.15 -1.63
N LEU A 28 6.96 0.21 -0.49
CA LEU A 28 7.36 1.40 0.28
C LEU A 28 8.85 1.36 0.67
N MET A 29 9.35 0.20 1.08
CA MET A 29 10.76 0.05 1.47
C MET A 29 11.71 0.13 0.26
N VAL A 30 11.28 -0.34 -0.91
CA VAL A 30 12.04 -0.31 -2.17
C VAL A 30 12.18 1.11 -2.73
N PHE A 31 11.17 1.98 -2.59
CA PHE A 31 11.30 3.39 -2.98
C PHE A 31 12.43 4.07 -2.17
N ARG A 32 13.28 4.83 -2.86
CA ARG A 32 14.35 5.62 -2.23
C ARG A 32 13.74 6.87 -1.63
N ASP A 33 14.40 7.44 -0.62
CA ASP A 33 13.92 8.66 0.04
C ASP A 33 13.78 9.83 -0.95
N ASN A 34 14.63 9.86 -1.98
CA ASN A 34 14.60 10.87 -3.05
C ASN A 34 13.46 10.66 -4.06
N ASP A 35 12.79 9.51 -4.05
CA ASP A 35 11.63 9.25 -4.92
C ASP A 35 10.34 9.84 -4.29
N PHE A 36 10.39 10.27 -3.04
CA PHE A 36 9.29 10.98 -2.40
C PHE A 36 9.50 12.50 -2.52
N PRO A 37 8.41 13.28 -2.67
CA PRO A 37 8.51 14.73 -2.79
C PRO A 37 9.07 15.38 -1.51
N GLY A 38 8.77 14.82 -0.33
CA GLY A 38 9.32 15.27 0.95
C GLY A 38 10.44 14.37 1.49
N ARG A 39 11.47 14.99 2.08
CA ARG A 39 12.61 14.30 2.72
C ARG A 39 12.22 13.26 3.79
N ASN A 40 11.10 13.50 4.49
CA ASN A 40 10.63 12.65 5.59
C ASN A 40 9.39 11.82 5.23
N ASP A 41 8.94 11.85 3.98
CA ASP A 41 7.68 11.23 3.56
C ASP A 41 7.72 9.71 3.71
N LYS A 42 8.88 9.08 3.51
CA LYS A 42 9.03 7.63 3.72
C LYS A 42 8.77 7.24 5.18
N THR A 43 9.30 8.02 6.12
CA THR A 43 9.08 7.80 7.56
C THR A 43 7.62 8.04 7.92
N LEU A 44 7.00 9.08 7.37
CA LEU A 44 5.57 9.35 7.54
C LEU A 44 4.71 8.20 7.02
N TRP A 45 5.03 7.66 5.84
CA TRP A 45 4.36 6.48 5.30
C TRP A 45 4.50 5.27 6.22
N LEU A 46 5.69 5.03 6.76
CA LEU A 46 5.90 3.92 7.69
C LEU A 46 5.09 4.08 8.99
N ILE A 47 5.00 5.30 9.54
CA ILE A 47 4.14 5.61 10.68
C ILE A 47 2.67 5.37 10.33
N ILE A 48 2.21 5.82 9.15
CA ILE A 48 0.84 5.59 8.68
C ILE A 48 0.56 4.09 8.53
N TYR A 49 1.53 3.30 8.07
CA TYR A 49 1.39 1.83 7.98
C TYR A 49 1.19 1.16 9.34
N ILE A 50 1.85 1.66 10.38
CA ILE A 50 1.75 1.12 11.75
C ILE A 50 0.47 1.59 12.43
N VAL A 51 0.08 2.86 12.25
CA VAL A 51 -1.07 3.46 12.95
C VAL A 51 -2.39 3.14 12.25
N PHE A 52 -2.41 3.12 10.92
CA PHE A 52 -3.60 2.91 10.09
C PHE A 52 -3.54 1.59 9.32
N ILE A 53 -3.20 0.49 10.00
CA ILE A 53 -3.05 -0.86 9.42
C ILE A 53 -4.12 -1.19 8.37
N PRO A 54 -5.45 -1.12 8.64
CA PRO A 54 -6.48 -1.50 7.66
C PRO A 54 -6.42 -0.67 6.36
N LEU A 55 -6.14 0.63 6.46
CA LEU A 55 -6.31 1.59 5.37
C LEU A 55 -5.00 1.95 4.65
N ALA A 56 -3.87 1.84 5.35
CA ALA A 56 -2.56 2.21 4.84
C ALA A 56 -2.20 1.63 3.45
N PRO A 57 -2.40 0.32 3.17
CA PRO A 57 -2.04 -0.22 1.86
C PRO A 57 -2.87 0.38 0.72
N PHE A 58 -4.14 0.72 0.97
CA PHE A 58 -5.02 1.33 -0.03
C PHE A 58 -4.63 2.77 -0.33
N ILE A 59 -4.36 3.56 0.71
CA ILE A 59 -3.92 4.96 0.56
C ILE A 59 -2.58 4.99 -0.17
N PHE A 60 -1.64 4.11 0.19
CA PHE A 60 -0.33 4.02 -0.47
C PHE A 60 -0.45 3.61 -1.93
N MET A 61 -1.30 2.63 -2.23
CA MET A 61 -1.55 2.19 -3.59
C MET A 61 -2.11 3.32 -4.46
N TRP A 62 -3.04 4.11 -3.93
CA TRP A 62 -3.61 5.26 -4.65
C TRP A 62 -2.55 6.35 -4.88
N TRP A 63 -1.83 6.76 -3.82
CA TRP A 63 -0.76 7.75 -3.93
C TRP A 63 0.29 7.36 -4.98
N LYS A 64 0.77 6.11 -4.92
CA LYS A 64 1.74 5.56 -5.87
C LYS A 64 1.22 5.58 -7.30
N SER A 65 -0.06 5.25 -7.51
CA SER A 65 -0.68 5.30 -8.84
C SER A 65 -0.70 6.71 -9.41
N VAL A 66 -1.01 7.72 -8.59
CA VAL A 66 -0.99 9.14 -9.01
C VAL A 66 0.44 9.58 -9.30
N TYR A 67 1.38 9.27 -8.40
CA TYR A 67 2.79 9.63 -8.55
C TYR A 67 3.41 9.11 -9.85
N LEU A 68 3.22 7.82 -10.14
CA LEU A 68 3.71 7.21 -11.38
C LEU A 68 3.04 7.80 -12.63
N HIS A 69 1.78 8.22 -12.53
CA HIS A 69 1.08 8.86 -13.64
C HIS A 69 1.68 10.24 -13.93
N VAL A 70 1.87 11.06 -12.90
CA VAL A 70 2.49 12.40 -13.02
C VAL A 70 3.91 12.28 -13.59
N GLN A 71 4.73 11.40 -13.04
CA GLN A 71 6.10 11.18 -13.51
C GLN A 71 6.15 10.73 -14.98
N LYS A 72 5.18 9.93 -15.42
CA LYS A 72 5.06 9.53 -16.83
C LYS A 72 4.69 10.69 -17.74
N MET A 73 3.86 11.64 -17.29
CA MET A 73 3.54 12.84 -18.06
C MET A 73 4.75 13.75 -18.21
N GLU A 74 5.49 13.98 -17.12
CA GLU A 74 6.72 14.79 -17.14
C GLU A 74 7.82 14.20 -18.04
N ARG A 75 7.88 12.87 -18.17
CA ARG A 75 8.86 12.20 -19.05
C ARG A 75 8.49 12.28 -20.54
N ASN A 76 7.21 12.46 -20.85
CA ASN A 76 6.67 12.38 -22.22
C ASN A 76 6.31 13.76 -22.82
N GLY A 77 6.36 14.83 -22.04
CA GLY A 77 6.20 16.22 -22.48
C GLY A 77 7.54 16.90 -22.67
#